data_AF-A0A7J8TGA7-F1
#
_entry.id   AF-A0A7J8TGA7-F1
#
_cell.length_a   1.000
_cell.length_b   1.000
_cell.length_c   1.000
_cell.angle_alpha   90.00
_cell.angle_beta   90.00
_cell.angle_gamma   90.00
#
_symmetry.space_group_name_H-M   'P 1'
#
loop_
_entity.id
_entity.type
_entity.pdbx_description
1 polymer ?
#
loop_
_entity_poly.entity_id
_entity_poly.type
_entity_poly.pdbx_seq_one_letter_code
_entity_poly.pdbx_strand_id
1 'polypeptide(L)'
;MRALISSTKRLISSAIMASLSPSVHRKYSLIPMVIEHSSRGERAYDIFSRLLKERIVCINGSINDDTAHVVVAQLLFLESENPSKPIHMYLNSPGGQVTAGLAIYDTMQYIKSPINTICMGQAASMASLLLAAGAKGERRSLPNATIMIHQPSGGYSGQAKDLTIHTKQIVRVWDALNALYSKHTGQSVDVIQKNMDRDYFMTPEEAKEFGLIDEVIDRRPMALVTDAVANETKDNQDDKDSKDKGSN
;
A
#
# COMPACT_ATOMS: atom_id res chain seq x y z
N MET A 1 1.88 -56.16 -48.34
CA MET A 1 2.27 -56.24 -46.91
C MET A 1 3.13 -55.03 -46.57
N ARG A 2 2.83 -54.42 -45.41
CA ARG A 2 3.58 -53.40 -44.66
C ARG A 2 3.47 -51.93 -45.12
N ALA A 3 2.93 -51.16 -44.18
CA ALA A 3 2.71 -49.72 -44.12
C ALA A 3 3.93 -48.95 -43.62
N LEU A 4 3.86 -47.61 -43.66
CA LEU A 4 4.29 -46.64 -42.63
C LEU A 4 4.09 -45.21 -43.20
N ILE A 5 2.91 -44.60 -42.97
CA ILE A 5 2.66 -43.52 -41.99
C ILE A 5 3.70 -42.39 -42.05
N SER A 6 3.35 -41.30 -42.76
CA SER A 6 3.98 -39.99 -42.61
C SER A 6 2.96 -39.05 -41.93
N SER A 7 3.24 -38.74 -40.67
CA SER A 7 2.48 -37.82 -39.82
C SER A 7 2.80 -36.38 -40.20
N THR A 8 1.78 -35.64 -40.62
CA THR A 8 1.80 -34.19 -40.80
C THR A 8 1.96 -33.52 -39.44
N LYS A 9 3.14 -32.93 -39.18
CA LYS A 9 3.37 -32.03 -38.05
C LYS A 9 2.54 -30.76 -38.25
N ARG A 10 1.47 -30.60 -37.45
CA ARG A 10 0.78 -29.31 -37.28
C ARG A 10 1.68 -28.41 -36.44
N LEU A 11 2.18 -27.35 -37.07
CA LEU A 11 2.72 -26.17 -36.39
C LEU A 11 1.55 -25.45 -35.70
N ILE A 12 1.41 -25.62 -34.39
CA ILE A 12 0.58 -24.74 -33.57
C ILE A 12 1.45 -23.53 -33.26
N SER A 13 1.31 -22.49 -34.07
CA SER A 13 1.91 -21.18 -33.80
C SER A 13 1.21 -20.58 -32.57
N SER A 14 1.99 -20.39 -31.51
CA SER A 14 1.61 -19.69 -30.28
C SER A 14 1.39 -18.22 -30.59
N ALA A 15 0.13 -17.84 -30.80
CA ALA A 15 -0.28 -16.47 -31.04
C ALA A 15 -1.55 -16.15 -30.25
N ILE A 16 -1.51 -16.34 -28.92
CA ILE A 16 -2.44 -15.68 -27.98
C ILE A 16 -1.69 -15.41 -26.68
N MET A 17 -0.95 -14.31 -26.61
CA MET A 17 -0.68 -13.62 -25.34
C MET A 17 -1.43 -12.30 -25.44
N ALA A 18 -2.69 -12.35 -25.00
CA ALA A 18 -3.54 -11.19 -24.88
C ALA A 18 -2.87 -10.18 -23.94
N SER A 19 -2.72 -8.94 -24.43
CA SER A 19 -2.35 -7.79 -23.61
C SER A 19 -3.43 -7.56 -22.55
N LEU A 20 -3.22 -8.08 -21.35
CA LEU A 20 -4.05 -7.75 -20.20
C LEU A 20 -3.53 -6.45 -19.57
N SER A 21 -3.80 -5.33 -20.24
CA SER A 21 -3.96 -4.06 -19.53
C SER A 21 -5.45 -3.73 -19.51
N PRO A 22 -6.23 -4.28 -18.57
CA PRO A 22 -7.47 -3.64 -18.25
C PRO A 22 -7.11 -2.33 -17.54
N SER A 23 -7.37 -1.20 -18.18
CA SER A 23 -7.62 0.04 -17.47
C SER A 23 -8.82 -0.19 -16.56
N VAL A 24 -8.56 -0.63 -15.33
CA VAL A 24 -9.61 -0.83 -14.33
C VAL A 24 -10.05 0.54 -13.86
N HIS A 25 -10.94 1.17 -14.62
CA HIS A 25 -11.89 2.11 -14.06
C HIS A 25 -12.66 1.34 -12.98
N ARG A 26 -12.26 1.46 -11.71
CA ARG A 26 -13.12 0.99 -10.62
C ARG A 26 -14.36 1.87 -10.60
N LYS A 27 -15.45 1.37 -11.19
CA LYS A 27 -16.80 1.90 -11.04
C LYS A 27 -17.30 1.62 -9.63
N TYR A 28 -16.76 2.28 -8.61
CA TYR A 28 -17.59 2.58 -7.43
C TYR A 28 -18.51 3.72 -7.85
N SER A 29 -19.56 3.41 -8.62
CA SER A 29 -20.47 4.43 -9.16
C SER A 29 -21.18 5.21 -8.05
N LEU A 30 -21.19 4.70 -6.82
CA LEU A 30 -21.67 5.35 -5.60
C LEU A 30 -20.83 4.84 -4.42
N ILE A 31 -20.23 5.75 -3.65
CA ILE A 31 -19.58 5.43 -2.38
C ILE A 31 -20.68 5.46 -1.30
N PRO A 32 -20.86 4.39 -0.50
CA PRO A 32 -21.85 4.37 0.57
C PRO A 32 -21.61 5.49 1.60
N MET A 33 -22.70 6.10 2.04
CA MET A 33 -22.71 7.08 3.13
C MET A 33 -23.07 6.40 4.45
N VAL A 34 -22.49 6.89 5.54
CA VAL A 34 -22.74 6.47 6.92
C VAL A 34 -23.18 7.71 7.70
N ILE A 35 -24.22 7.57 8.52
CA ILE A 35 -24.72 8.62 9.41
C ILE A 35 -24.18 8.35 10.82
N GLU A 36 -23.47 9.32 11.38
CA GLU A 36 -23.01 9.31 12.76
C GLU A 36 -23.93 10.22 13.59
N HIS A 37 -24.57 9.63 14.60
CA HIS A 37 -25.41 10.36 15.55
C HIS A 37 -24.55 10.75 16.76
N SER A 38 -24.53 12.04 17.08
CA SER A 38 -23.88 12.58 18.29
C SER A 38 -24.86 13.45 19.07
N SER A 39 -24.56 13.78 20.33
CA SER A 39 -25.35 14.72 21.13
C SER A 39 -25.47 16.11 20.48
N ARG A 40 -24.55 16.46 19.56
CA ARG A 40 -24.52 17.71 18.79
C ARG A 40 -25.24 17.62 17.43
N GLY A 41 -25.89 16.50 17.13
CA GLY A 41 -26.62 16.25 15.89
C GLY A 41 -26.03 15.15 15.02
N GLU A 42 -26.56 15.06 13.80
CA GLU A 42 -26.21 14.02 12.82
C GLU A 42 -25.21 14.55 11.80
N ARG A 43 -24.20 13.74 11.46
CA ARG A 43 -23.26 14.01 10.38
C ARG A 43 -23.18 12.82 9.43
N ALA A 44 -23.26 13.09 8.14
CA ALA A 44 -23.08 12.09 7.10
C ALA A 44 -21.65 12.13 6.58
N TYR A 45 -21.02 10.96 6.50
CA TYR A 45 -19.69 10.76 5.94
C TYR A 45 -19.76 9.70 4.85
N ASP A 46 -18.96 9.80 3.79
CA ASP A 46 -18.69 8.62 2.99
C ASP A 46 -17.84 7.64 3.81
N ILE A 47 -17.86 6.35 3.44
CA ILE A 47 -17.19 5.32 4.22
C ILE A 47 -15.67 5.56 4.38
N PHE A 48 -15.00 6.17 3.40
CA PHE A 48 -13.56 6.45 3.49
C PHE A 48 -13.28 7.66 4.38
N SER A 49 -14.10 8.71 4.31
CA SER A 49 -14.04 9.82 5.26
C SER A 49 -14.25 9.34 6.71
N ARG A 50 -15.17 8.38 6.91
CA ARG A 50 -15.36 7.78 8.25
C ARG A 50 -14.14 6.99 8.70
N LEU A 51 -13.46 6.26 7.80
CA LEU A 51 -12.21 5.56 8.10
C LEU A 51 -11.05 6.52 8.40
N LEU A 52 -10.95 7.65 7.68
CA LEU A 52 -9.92 8.65 7.92
C LEU A 52 -10.02 9.27 9.33
N LYS A 53 -11.24 9.40 9.86
CA LYS A 53 -11.47 9.82 11.26
C LYS A 53 -10.88 8.82 12.28
N GLU A 54 -10.79 7.54 11.93
CA GLU A 54 -10.06 6.50 12.68
C GLU A 54 -8.58 6.39 12.27
N ARG A 55 -8.05 7.39 11.57
CA ARG A 55 -6.66 7.46 11.09
C ARG A 55 -6.28 6.33 10.14
N ILE A 56 -7.25 5.81 9.38
CA ILE A 56 -7.03 4.78 8.37
C ILE A 56 -6.94 5.43 6.98
N VAL A 57 -5.82 5.20 6.30
CA VAL A 57 -5.54 5.63 4.92
C VAL A 57 -5.49 4.40 4.02
N CYS A 58 -6.26 4.39 2.95
CA CYS A 58 -6.35 3.25 2.03
C CYS A 58 -5.66 3.56 0.69
N ILE A 59 -4.72 2.72 0.28
CA ILE A 59 -4.11 2.73 -1.06
C ILE A 59 -4.63 1.53 -1.82
N ASN A 60 -5.63 1.77 -2.67
CA ASN A 60 -6.30 0.72 -3.45
C ASN A 60 -6.15 0.98 -4.95
N GLY A 61 -5.51 0.05 -5.66
CA GLY A 61 -5.24 0.17 -7.09
C GLY A 61 -3.88 0.82 -7.41
N SER A 62 -3.73 1.32 -8.63
CA SER A 62 -2.44 1.82 -9.13
C SER A 62 -1.99 3.09 -8.41
N ILE A 63 -0.70 3.19 -8.10
CA ILE A 63 -0.08 4.39 -7.53
C ILE A 63 0.27 5.34 -8.67
N ASN A 64 -0.37 6.51 -8.70
CA ASN A 64 -0.13 7.60 -9.64
C ASN A 64 -0.13 8.94 -8.89
N ASP A 65 0.06 10.04 -9.62
CA ASP A 65 0.13 11.37 -9.01
C ASP A 65 -1.15 11.74 -8.24
N ASP A 66 -2.34 11.38 -8.74
CA ASP A 66 -3.61 11.63 -8.04
C ASP A 66 -3.68 10.87 -6.70
N THR A 67 -3.29 9.60 -6.72
CA THR A 67 -3.25 8.75 -5.52
C THR A 67 -2.25 9.30 -4.51
N ALA A 68 -1.04 9.65 -4.97
CA ALA A 68 -0.01 10.22 -4.12
C ALA A 68 -0.44 11.56 -3.54
N HIS A 69 -1.05 12.44 -4.34
CA HIS A 69 -1.56 13.72 -3.88
C HIS A 69 -2.56 13.56 -2.72
N VAL A 70 -3.54 12.67 -2.87
CA VAL A 70 -4.55 12.43 -1.83
C VAL A 70 -3.94 11.78 -0.59
N VAL A 71 -3.08 10.77 -0.75
CA VAL A 71 -2.44 10.08 0.39
C VAL A 71 -1.53 11.02 1.16
N VAL A 72 -0.69 11.80 0.48
CA VAL A 72 0.19 12.79 1.13
C VAL A 72 -0.63 13.82 1.90
N ALA A 73 -1.71 14.35 1.30
CA ALA A 73 -2.60 15.28 2.00
C ALA A 73 -3.23 14.65 3.25
N GLN A 74 -3.68 13.39 3.18
CA GLN A 74 -4.24 12.66 4.32
C GLN A 74 -3.21 12.44 5.42
N LEU A 75 -1.98 12.05 5.08
CA LEU A 75 -0.91 11.86 6.06
C LEU A 75 -0.57 13.16 6.80
N LEU A 76 -0.42 14.26 6.08
CA LEU A 76 -0.15 15.58 6.67
C LEU A 76 -1.32 16.08 7.53
N PHE A 77 -2.56 15.85 7.09
CA PHE A 77 -3.75 16.16 7.87
C PHE A 77 -3.77 15.39 9.20
N LEU A 78 -3.60 14.06 9.16
CA LEU A 78 -3.61 13.22 10.36
C LEU A 78 -2.45 13.53 11.31
N GLU A 79 -1.28 13.86 10.78
CA GLU A 79 -0.14 14.37 11.55
C GLU A 79 -0.51 15.66 12.29
N SER A 80 -1.19 16.60 11.61
CA SER A 80 -1.56 17.89 12.21
C SER A 80 -2.61 17.76 13.32
N GLU A 81 -3.52 16.79 13.20
CA GLU A 81 -4.55 16.51 14.21
C GLU A 81 -3.95 15.90 15.49
N ASN A 82 -3.06 14.91 15.34
CA ASN A 82 -2.37 14.30 16.47
C ASN A 82 -1.07 13.61 16.03
N PRO A 83 0.11 14.24 16.20
CA PRO A 83 1.38 13.73 15.71
C PRO A 83 1.93 12.55 16.54
N SER A 84 1.31 12.23 17.68
CA SER A 84 1.73 11.11 18.53
C SER A 84 0.94 9.83 18.27
N LYS A 85 -0.21 9.93 17.58
CA LYS A 85 -1.07 8.78 17.31
C LYS A 85 -0.65 8.07 16.02
N PRO A 86 -0.62 6.73 15.99
CA PRO A 86 -0.34 5.98 14.78
C PRO A 86 -1.32 6.28 13.64
N ILE A 87 -0.85 6.13 12.41
CA ILE A 87 -1.67 6.13 11.19
C ILE A 87 -1.65 4.71 10.62
N HIS A 88 -2.81 4.20 10.25
CA HIS A 88 -2.95 2.85 9.69
C HIS A 88 -3.09 2.93 8.17
N MET A 89 -2.06 2.48 7.45
CA MET A 89 -2.05 2.47 5.99
C MET A 89 -2.38 1.08 5.44
N TYR A 90 -3.52 0.95 4.76
CA TYR A 90 -4.01 -0.31 4.19
C TYR A 90 -3.68 -0.35 2.70
N LEU A 91 -2.90 -1.36 2.29
CA LEU A 91 -2.36 -1.47 0.93
C LEU A 91 -3.01 -2.64 0.19
N ASN A 92 -3.66 -2.32 -0.94
CA ASN A 92 -4.11 -3.28 -1.94
C ASN A 92 -3.76 -2.74 -3.33
N SER A 93 -2.50 -2.86 -3.72
CA SER A 93 -1.97 -2.13 -4.87
C SER A 93 -0.95 -2.97 -5.66
N PRO A 94 -1.05 -2.97 -7.01
CA PRO A 94 -0.02 -3.54 -7.88
C PRO A 94 1.24 -2.65 -7.99
N GLY A 95 1.31 -1.55 -7.23
CA GLY A 95 2.32 -0.51 -7.38
C GLY A 95 1.93 0.52 -8.43
N GLY A 96 2.92 1.18 -9.04
CA GLY A 96 2.69 2.22 -10.04
C GLY A 96 3.90 3.10 -10.27
N GLN A 97 3.67 4.39 -10.47
CA GLN A 97 4.72 5.37 -10.77
C GLN A 97 5.69 5.54 -9.60
N VAL A 98 6.99 5.45 -9.89
CA VAL A 98 8.04 5.50 -8.86
C VAL A 98 8.07 6.86 -8.16
N THR A 99 7.96 7.96 -8.89
CA THR A 99 7.96 9.33 -8.31
C THR A 99 6.78 9.56 -7.38
N ALA A 100 5.58 9.15 -7.80
CA ALA A 100 4.37 9.22 -6.97
C ALA A 100 4.52 8.38 -5.68
N GLY A 101 5.02 7.15 -5.80
CA GLY A 101 5.27 6.31 -4.63
C GLY A 101 6.38 6.85 -3.73
N LEU A 102 7.44 7.47 -4.26
CA LEU A 102 8.48 8.10 -3.47
C LEU A 102 7.98 9.35 -2.72
N ALA A 103 7.03 10.11 -3.27
CA ALA A 103 6.39 11.21 -2.54
C ALA A 103 5.61 10.72 -1.31
N ILE A 104 4.90 9.58 -1.45
CA ILE A 104 4.25 8.93 -0.31
C ILE A 104 5.31 8.43 0.68
N TYR A 105 6.34 7.72 0.19
CA TYR A 105 7.42 7.19 1.02
C TYR A 105 8.09 8.28 1.86
N ASP A 106 8.53 9.38 1.22
CA ASP A 106 9.23 10.46 1.92
C ASP A 106 8.32 11.10 2.96
N THR A 107 7.03 11.27 2.65
CA THR A 107 6.04 11.76 3.62
C THR A 107 5.89 10.79 4.80
N MET A 108 5.86 9.48 4.53
CA MET A 108 5.79 8.45 5.59
C MET A 108 6.98 8.52 6.55
N GLN A 109 8.17 8.81 6.04
CA GLN A 109 9.38 8.93 6.85
C GLN A 109 9.53 10.32 7.52
N TYR A 110 8.91 11.35 6.93
CA TYR A 110 9.04 12.75 7.36
C TYR A 110 8.16 13.09 8.57
N ILE A 111 6.93 12.58 8.61
CA ILE A 111 5.98 12.88 9.68
C ILE A 111 6.38 12.16 10.99
N LYS A 112 5.94 12.69 12.15
CA LYS A 112 6.25 12.08 13.46
C LYS A 112 5.34 10.90 13.79
N SER A 113 4.11 10.91 13.29
CA SER A 113 3.14 9.84 13.53
C SER A 113 3.70 8.52 13.00
N PRO A 114 3.79 7.46 13.83
CA PRO A 114 4.22 6.16 13.32
C PRO A 114 3.19 5.61 12.35
N ILE A 115 3.66 5.00 11.25
CA ILE A 115 2.77 4.46 10.22
C ILE A 115 2.77 2.94 10.27
N ASN A 116 1.62 2.37 10.60
CA ASN A 116 1.39 0.94 10.63
C ASN A 116 0.88 0.50 9.26
N THR A 117 1.60 -0.37 8.56
CA THR A 117 1.25 -0.80 7.21
C THR A 117 0.60 -2.18 7.25
N ILE A 118 -0.48 -2.38 6.47
CA ILE A 118 -1.15 -3.68 6.36
C ILE A 118 -1.40 -4.02 4.89
N CYS A 119 -0.85 -5.14 4.43
CA CYS A 119 -1.15 -5.68 3.11
C CYS A 119 -2.50 -6.42 3.12
N MET A 120 -3.43 -5.97 2.27
CA MET A 120 -4.77 -6.53 2.10
C MET A 120 -4.96 -6.96 0.65
N GLY A 121 -4.60 -8.19 0.32
CA GLY A 121 -4.73 -8.75 -1.03
C GLY A 121 -3.42 -8.70 -1.80
N GLN A 122 -2.89 -7.52 -2.12
CA GLN A 122 -1.55 -7.44 -2.71
C GLN A 122 -0.78 -6.15 -2.37
N ALA A 123 0.54 -6.28 -2.30
CA ALA A 123 1.48 -5.16 -2.31
C ALA A 123 2.63 -5.52 -3.25
N ALA A 124 2.57 -5.02 -4.48
CA ALA A 124 3.58 -5.26 -5.50
C ALA A 124 4.34 -3.98 -5.89
N SER A 125 5.59 -4.12 -6.33
CA SER A 125 6.39 -3.00 -6.88
C SER A 125 6.49 -1.83 -5.88
N MET A 126 6.07 -0.61 -6.24
CA MET A 126 6.07 0.51 -5.29
C MET A 126 5.23 0.26 -4.03
N ALA A 127 4.18 -0.56 -4.10
CA ALA A 127 3.36 -0.86 -2.93
C ALA A 127 4.07 -1.77 -1.92
N SER A 128 4.93 -2.69 -2.35
CA SER A 128 5.75 -3.50 -1.43
C SER A 128 6.83 -2.66 -0.76
N LEU A 129 7.38 -1.65 -1.44
CA LEU A 129 8.27 -0.68 -0.81
C LEU A 129 7.54 0.11 0.28
N LEU A 130 6.34 0.63 -0.01
CA LEU A 130 5.53 1.34 0.98
C LEU A 130 5.15 0.45 2.16
N LEU A 131 4.78 -0.81 1.90
CA LEU A 131 4.53 -1.81 2.95
C LEU A 131 5.75 -1.96 3.88
N ALA A 132 6.94 -2.16 3.28
CA ALA A 132 8.19 -2.33 4.03
C ALA A 132 8.62 -1.06 4.78
N ALA A 133 8.19 0.12 4.32
CA ALA A 133 8.51 1.42 4.89
C ALA A 133 7.69 1.82 6.13
N GLY A 134 6.73 1.00 6.54
CA GLY A 134 6.02 1.18 7.80
C GLY A 134 6.96 1.16 9.01
N ALA A 135 6.46 1.63 10.15
CA ALA A 135 7.19 1.62 11.41
C ALA A 135 7.62 0.18 11.77
N LYS A 136 8.87 0.02 12.19
CA LYS A 136 9.45 -1.29 12.52
C LYS A 136 8.65 -1.97 13.63
N GLY A 137 8.26 -3.23 13.42
CA GLY A 137 7.40 -4.00 14.32
C GLY A 137 5.91 -3.84 14.03
N GLU A 138 5.53 -2.91 13.14
CA GLU A 138 4.13 -2.57 12.85
C GLU A 138 3.73 -2.85 11.39
N ARG A 139 4.57 -3.56 10.63
CA ARG A 139 4.34 -3.92 9.22
C ARG A 139 3.70 -5.30 9.15
N ARG A 140 2.51 -5.40 8.56
CA ARG A 140 1.70 -6.62 8.62
C ARG A 140 1.14 -7.04 7.28
N SER A 141 0.75 -8.30 7.17
CA SER A 141 0.02 -8.82 6.03
C SER A 141 -1.10 -9.77 6.47
N LEU A 142 -2.18 -9.80 5.70
CA LEU A 142 -3.19 -10.86 5.82
C LEU A 142 -2.69 -12.17 5.19
N PRO A 143 -3.21 -13.35 5.59
CA PRO A 143 -2.60 -14.65 5.26
C PRO A 143 -2.70 -15.06 3.78
N ASN A 144 -3.63 -14.48 3.04
CA ASN A 144 -3.84 -14.78 1.62
C ASN A 144 -3.31 -13.68 0.69
N ALA A 145 -2.59 -12.70 1.22
CA ALA A 145 -2.06 -11.62 0.41
C ALA A 145 -0.82 -12.05 -0.38
N THR A 146 -0.52 -11.33 -1.45
CA THR A 146 0.70 -11.53 -2.23
C THR A 146 1.58 -10.30 -2.16
N ILE A 147 2.85 -10.49 -1.80
CA ILE A 147 3.86 -9.43 -1.83
C ILE A 147 4.79 -9.70 -3.01
N MET A 148 5.12 -8.68 -3.79
CA MET A 148 6.02 -8.84 -4.94
C MET A 148 7.02 -7.69 -5.03
N ILE A 149 8.28 -8.02 -5.27
CA ILE A 149 9.34 -7.05 -5.59
C ILE A 149 9.90 -7.33 -6.98
N HIS A 150 10.32 -6.27 -7.66
CA HIS A 150 10.96 -6.31 -8.98
C HIS A 150 11.72 -5.00 -9.23
N GLN A 151 12.63 -5.00 -10.19
CA GLN A 151 13.34 -3.80 -10.62
C GLN A 151 12.38 -2.76 -11.26
N PRO A 152 12.71 -1.46 -11.20
CA PRO A 152 11.90 -0.46 -11.90
C PRO A 152 11.99 -0.67 -13.42
N SER A 153 10.84 -0.53 -14.09
CA SER A 153 10.76 -0.51 -15.55
C SER A 153 10.58 0.91 -16.06
N GLY A 154 11.18 1.21 -17.22
CA GLY A 154 11.09 2.53 -17.84
C GLY A 154 11.53 2.46 -19.30
N GLY A 155 11.08 3.42 -20.11
CA GLY A 155 11.42 3.51 -21.52
C GLY A 155 11.49 4.96 -21.95
N TYR A 156 12.44 5.26 -22.84
CA TYR A 156 12.59 6.57 -23.45
C TYR A 156 13.06 6.39 -24.90
N SER A 157 12.54 7.22 -25.80
CA SER A 157 12.98 7.31 -27.19
C SER A 157 13.35 8.75 -27.51
N GLY A 158 14.46 8.97 -28.23
CA GLY A 158 14.98 10.30 -28.49
C GLY A 158 16.40 10.27 -29.07
N GLN A 159 17.11 11.40 -28.99
CA GLN A 159 18.49 11.47 -29.46
C GLN A 159 19.43 10.67 -28.55
N ALA A 160 20.60 10.27 -29.07
CA ALA A 160 21.57 9.47 -28.31
C ALA A 160 22.00 10.11 -26.98
N LYS A 161 22.13 11.45 -26.95
CA LYS A 161 22.45 12.19 -25.72
C LYS A 161 21.31 12.10 -24.70
N ASP A 162 20.07 12.24 -25.14
CA ASP A 162 18.89 12.15 -24.27
C ASP A 162 18.71 10.73 -23.72
N LEU A 163 18.89 9.70 -24.57
CA LEU A 163 18.92 8.30 -24.12
C LEU A 163 19.94 8.10 -23.01
N THR A 164 21.16 8.63 -23.18
CA THR A 164 22.22 8.51 -22.17
C THR A 164 21.82 9.14 -20.83
N ILE A 165 21.13 10.29 -20.85
CA ILE A 165 20.63 10.96 -19.64
C ILE A 165 19.55 10.12 -18.97
N HIS A 166 18.56 9.63 -19.74
CA HIS A 166 17.46 8.84 -19.20
C HIS A 166 17.91 7.48 -18.67
N THR A 167 18.84 6.79 -19.33
CA THR A 167 19.43 5.54 -18.83
C THR A 167 20.14 5.76 -17.49
N LYS A 168 20.95 6.84 -17.36
CA LYS A 168 21.60 7.18 -16.08
C LYS A 168 20.58 7.43 -14.97
N GLN A 169 19.48 8.11 -15.29
CA GLN A 169 18.43 8.38 -14.32
C GLN A 169 17.70 7.09 -13.87
N ILE A 170 17.43 6.15 -14.79
CA ILE A 170 16.83 4.85 -14.44
C ILE A 170 17.76 4.06 -13.50
N VAL A 171 19.06 3.99 -13.82
CA VAL A 171 20.04 3.30 -12.95
C VAL A 171 20.11 3.95 -11.57
N ARG A 172 20.16 5.29 -11.49
CA ARG A 172 20.14 6.02 -10.21
C ARG A 172 18.89 5.68 -9.38
N VAL A 173 17.72 5.64 -10.01
CA VAL A 173 16.47 5.28 -9.33
C VAL A 173 16.51 3.83 -8.86
N TRP A 174 17.00 2.91 -9.68
CA TRP A 174 17.14 1.50 -9.32
C TRP A 174 18.06 1.33 -8.09
N ASP A 175 19.23 1.95 -8.09
CA ASP A 175 20.16 1.91 -6.95
C ASP A 175 19.53 2.48 -5.67
N ALA A 176 18.81 3.59 -5.78
CA ALA A 176 18.09 4.18 -4.67
C ALA A 176 17.02 3.23 -4.11
N LEU A 177 16.19 2.63 -4.96
CA LEU A 177 15.16 1.69 -4.54
C LEU A 177 15.76 0.46 -3.84
N ASN A 178 16.84 -0.10 -4.38
CA ASN A 178 17.55 -1.23 -3.76
C ASN A 178 18.07 -0.86 -2.36
N ALA A 179 18.61 0.35 -2.20
CA ALA A 179 19.07 0.84 -0.91
C ALA A 179 17.91 1.02 0.09
N LEU A 180 16.74 1.48 -0.35
CA LEU A 180 15.55 1.62 0.51
C LEU A 180 15.01 0.25 0.94
N TYR A 181 14.96 -0.73 0.04
CA TYR A 181 14.61 -2.10 0.39
C TYR A 181 15.62 -2.70 1.38
N SER A 182 16.91 -2.52 1.14
CA SER A 182 17.97 -2.98 2.06
C SER A 182 17.82 -2.36 3.44
N LYS A 183 17.59 -1.03 3.52
CA LYS A 183 17.32 -0.30 4.77
C LYS A 183 16.18 -0.91 5.58
N HIS A 184 15.07 -1.23 4.92
CA HIS A 184 13.84 -1.66 5.60
C HIS A 184 13.76 -3.17 5.87
N THR A 185 14.39 -3.98 5.03
CA THR A 185 14.41 -5.45 5.22
C THR A 185 15.56 -5.92 6.11
N GLY A 186 16.64 -5.14 6.21
CA GLY A 186 17.89 -5.56 6.82
C GLY A 186 18.73 -6.50 5.96
N GLN A 187 18.27 -6.82 4.74
CA GLN A 187 19.03 -7.60 3.76
C GLN A 187 20.17 -6.76 3.17
N SER A 188 21.26 -7.40 2.76
CA SER A 188 22.31 -6.72 2.00
C SER A 188 21.79 -6.25 0.63
N VAL A 189 22.39 -5.19 0.09
CA VAL A 189 22.03 -4.66 -1.24
C VAL A 189 22.18 -5.74 -2.32
N ASP A 190 23.19 -6.60 -2.23
CA ASP A 190 23.41 -7.70 -3.19
C ASP A 190 22.25 -8.71 -3.19
N VAL A 191 21.74 -9.05 -1.99
CA VAL A 191 20.57 -9.94 -1.86
C VAL A 191 19.32 -9.27 -2.44
N ILE A 192 19.13 -7.97 -2.19
CA ILE A 192 18.01 -7.22 -2.77
C ILE A 192 18.11 -7.19 -4.30
N GLN A 193 19.26 -6.81 -4.86
CA GLN A 193 19.48 -6.72 -6.30
C GLN A 193 19.21 -8.07 -6.99
N LYS A 194 19.70 -9.17 -6.42
CA LYS A 194 19.48 -10.52 -6.96
C LYS A 194 18.00 -10.89 -7.01
N ASN A 195 17.25 -10.58 -5.94
CA ASN A 195 15.84 -10.92 -5.84
C ASN A 195 14.92 -9.93 -6.57
N MET A 196 15.39 -8.73 -6.90
CA MET A 196 14.65 -7.76 -7.71
C MET A 196 14.92 -7.89 -9.22
N ASP A 197 15.89 -8.68 -9.67
CA ASP A 197 16.21 -8.80 -11.11
C ASP A 197 15.01 -9.30 -11.94
N ARG A 198 14.15 -10.14 -11.37
CA ARG A 198 12.89 -10.58 -11.98
C ARG A 198 11.76 -10.44 -10.97
N ASP A 199 10.53 -10.54 -11.45
CA ASP A 199 9.35 -10.58 -10.60
C ASP A 199 9.51 -11.69 -9.55
N TYR A 200 9.60 -11.28 -8.29
CA TYR A 200 9.73 -12.19 -7.17
C TYR A 200 8.52 -12.06 -6.26
N PHE A 201 7.63 -13.04 -6.39
CA PHE A 201 6.40 -13.17 -5.61
C PHE A 201 6.68 -13.94 -4.32
N MET A 202 6.08 -13.47 -3.24
CA MET A 202 6.19 -14.04 -1.90
C MET A 202 4.80 -14.20 -1.27
N THR A 203 4.63 -15.30 -0.54
CA THR A 203 3.56 -15.42 0.46
C THR A 203 3.82 -14.45 1.62
N PRO A 204 2.83 -14.19 2.50
CA PRO A 204 3.04 -13.38 3.70
C PRO A 204 4.15 -13.94 4.60
N GLU A 205 4.25 -15.26 4.73
CA GLU A 205 5.29 -15.92 5.53
C GLU A 205 6.68 -15.72 4.92
N GLU A 206 6.82 -15.89 3.60
CA GLU A 206 8.07 -15.64 2.89
C GLU A 206 8.47 -14.16 2.97
N ALA A 207 7.51 -13.24 2.84
CA ALA A 207 7.76 -11.81 2.96
C ALA A 207 8.20 -11.41 4.39
N LYS A 208 7.68 -12.09 5.41
CA LYS A 208 8.11 -11.93 6.80
C LYS A 208 9.55 -12.41 6.99
N GLU A 209 9.87 -13.60 6.47
CA GLU A 209 11.23 -14.15 6.53
C GLU A 209 12.23 -13.26 5.77
N PHE A 210 11.82 -12.71 4.62
CA PHE A 210 12.62 -11.78 3.83
C PHE A 210 12.83 -10.42 4.54
N GLY A 211 11.94 -10.05 5.47
CA GLY A 211 12.00 -8.81 6.26
C GLY A 211 11.14 -7.66 5.70
N LEU A 212 10.28 -7.91 4.72
CA LEU A 212 9.34 -6.90 4.18
C LEU A 212 8.21 -6.58 5.14
N ILE A 213 7.82 -7.53 5.98
CA ILE A 213 6.82 -7.36 7.03
C ILE A 213 7.33 -7.96 8.34
N ASP A 214 6.71 -7.61 9.45
CA ASP A 214 7.03 -8.10 10.79
C ASP A 214 6.09 -9.26 11.21
N GLU A 215 4.83 -9.23 10.77
CA GLU A 215 3.80 -10.15 11.25
C GLU A 215 2.77 -10.53 10.17
N VAL A 216 2.33 -11.78 10.18
CA VAL A 216 1.14 -12.24 9.45
C VAL A 216 -0.01 -12.32 10.45
N ILE A 217 -1.11 -11.61 10.20
CA ILE A 217 -2.27 -11.54 11.08
C ILE A 217 -3.51 -12.13 10.40
N ASP A 218 -4.17 -13.09 11.05
CA ASP A 218 -5.42 -13.70 10.58
C ASP A 218 -6.67 -12.98 11.12
N ARG A 219 -6.52 -12.30 12.25
CA ARG A 219 -7.55 -11.50 12.91
C ARG A 219 -6.99 -10.15 13.32
N ARG A 220 -7.86 -9.14 13.35
CA ARG A 220 -7.49 -7.81 13.83
C ARG A 220 -7.18 -7.89 15.34
N PRO A 221 -5.98 -7.52 15.79
CA PRO A 221 -5.68 -7.44 17.22
C PRO A 221 -6.64 -6.48 17.92
N MET A 222 -7.18 -6.87 19.08
CA MET A 222 -8.10 -6.03 19.85
C MET A 222 -7.51 -4.65 20.19
N ALA A 223 -6.19 -4.57 20.41
CA ALA A 223 -5.50 -3.30 20.65
C ALA A 223 -5.70 -2.29 19.52
N LEU A 224 -5.77 -2.74 18.26
CA LEU A 224 -5.99 -1.90 17.07
C LEU A 224 -7.47 -1.53 16.84
N VAL A 225 -8.39 -1.98 17.70
CA VAL A 225 -9.82 -1.64 17.65
C VAL A 225 -10.16 -0.50 18.62
N THR A 226 -9.30 -0.23 19.61
CA THR A 226 -9.65 0.56 20.82
C THR A 226 -9.86 2.07 20.60
N ASP A 227 -9.36 2.67 19.51
CA ASP A 227 -9.61 4.09 19.22
C ASP A 227 -11.10 4.38 18.97
N ALA A 228 -11.89 3.41 18.50
CA ALA A 228 -13.31 3.58 18.23
C ALA A 228 -14.19 3.57 19.51
N VAL A 229 -13.83 2.79 20.53
CA VAL A 229 -14.64 2.60 21.74
C VAL A 229 -14.32 3.62 22.83
N ALA A 230 -13.08 4.13 22.86
CA ALA A 230 -12.63 5.12 23.86
C ALA A 230 -13.30 6.49 23.68
N ASN A 231 -13.70 6.83 22.46
CA ASN A 231 -14.42 8.09 22.19
C ASN A 231 -15.90 8.01 22.60
N GLU A 232 -16.57 6.85 22.45
CA GLU A 232 -17.94 6.66 22.94
C GLU A 232 -18.01 6.71 24.48
N THR A 233 -16.96 6.27 25.18
CA THR A 233 -16.95 6.32 26.65
C THR A 233 -16.76 7.74 27.17
N LYS A 234 -15.93 8.57 26.52
CA LYS A 234 -15.77 9.99 26.91
C LYS A 234 -17.02 10.83 26.66
N ASP A 235 -17.64 10.68 25.49
CA ASP A 235 -18.87 11.43 25.16
C ASP A 235 -20.04 11.05 26.10
N ASN A 236 -20.12 9.79 26.54
CA ASN A 236 -21.12 9.35 27.52
C ASN A 236 -20.80 9.72 28.98
N GLN A 237 -19.55 10.04 29.30
CA GLN A 237 -19.14 10.46 30.65
C GLN A 237 -19.40 11.96 30.86
N ASP A 238 -19.10 12.77 29.85
CA ASP A 238 -19.36 14.23 29.87
C ASP A 238 -20.86 14.56 29.91
N ASP A 239 -21.72 13.70 29.32
CA ASP A 239 -23.18 13.82 29.38
C ASP A 239 -23.78 13.41 30.74
N LYS A 240 -23.05 12.62 31.55
CA LYS A 240 -23.47 12.27 32.93
C LYS A 240 -23.05 13.36 33.92
N ASP A 241 -21.84 13.89 33.80
CA ASP A 241 -21.32 14.91 34.72
C ASP A 241 -22.00 16.28 34.53
N SER A 242 -22.59 16.54 33.36
CA SER A 242 -23.41 17.74 33.10
C SER A 242 -24.83 17.66 33.65
N LYS A 243 -25.41 16.45 33.77
CA LYS A 243 -26.74 16.25 34.37
C LYS A 243 -26.73 16.33 35.90
N ASP A 244 -25.61 15.96 36.53
CA ASP A 244 -25.49 15.96 38.00
C ASP A 244 -25.22 17.37 38.59
N LYS A 245 -24.78 18.33 37.76
CA LYS A 245 -24.54 19.72 38.18
C LYS A 245 -25.73 20.67 37.99
N GLY A 246 -26.85 20.18 37.46
CA GLY A 246 -28.07 20.97 37.23
C GLY A 246 -29.16 20.83 38.28
N SER A 247 -28.92 20.04 39.34
CA SER A 247 -29.92 19.70 40.36
C SER A 247 -29.42 20.08 41.76
N ASN A 248 -29.39 21.38 42.07
CA ASN A 248 -29.39 21.89 43.44
C ASN A 248 -29.89 23.34 43.48
#